data_AF-A0A925CM34-F1
#
_entry.id   AF-A0A925CM34-F1
#
_cell.length_a   1.000
_cell.length_b   1.000
_cell.length_c   1.000
_cell.angle_alpha   90.00
_cell.angle_beta   90.00
_cell.angle_gamma   90.00
#
_symmetry.space_group_name_H-M   'P 1'
#
loop_
_entity.id
_entity.type
_entity.pdbx_description
1 polymer ?
#
loop_
_entity_poly.entity_id
_entity_poly.type
_entity_poly.pdbx_seq_one_letter_code
_entity_poly.pdbx_strand_id
1 'polypeptide(L)'
;MKELIQVNALAPVQGTRKTSKVMLLFPPEWVPTAPYLALPSLTAVLRQAGHQVVQRDINIGMWDHFFSMEFLIWVKARLGMQLKPLQDKEKAGTLTEQEADQKAVVEQAYTVDVFYLADRAEDA
;
A
#
# COMPACT_ATOMS: atom_id res chain seq x y z
N MET A 1 30.38 -21.19 -31.34
CA MET A 1 30.59 -19.82 -30.79
C MET A 1 29.27 -19.08 -31.02
N LYS A 2 28.53 -18.71 -29.97
CA LYS A 2 27.20 -18.07 -30.11
C LYS A 2 27.39 -16.62 -30.57
N GLU A 3 26.74 -16.23 -31.66
CA GLU A 3 26.70 -14.84 -32.14
C GLU A 3 26.02 -13.94 -31.10
N LEU A 4 26.72 -12.89 -30.69
CA LEU A 4 26.18 -11.83 -29.83
C LEU A 4 25.41 -10.84 -30.71
N ILE A 5 24.17 -10.53 -30.33
CA ILE A 5 23.37 -9.49 -30.99
C ILE A 5 24.03 -8.14 -30.71
N GLN A 6 24.50 -7.46 -31.76
CA GLN A 6 24.96 -6.08 -31.67
C GLN A 6 23.75 -5.14 -31.62
N VAL A 7 23.57 -4.47 -30.48
CA VAL A 7 22.56 -3.40 -30.35
C VAL A 7 23.21 -2.11 -30.82
N ASN A 8 22.85 -1.65 -32.02
CA ASN A 8 23.31 -0.35 -32.53
C ASN A 8 22.73 0.78 -31.68
N ALA A 9 23.58 1.73 -31.29
CA ALA A 9 23.15 2.92 -30.56
C ALA A 9 22.14 3.72 -31.41
N LEU A 10 21.04 4.14 -30.79
CA LEU A 10 20.08 5.05 -31.42
C LEU A 10 20.76 6.37 -31.77
N ALA A 11 20.40 6.94 -32.93
CA ALA A 11 20.91 8.25 -33.33
C ALA A 11 20.58 9.31 -32.27
N PRO A 12 21.51 10.23 -31.96
CA PRO A 12 21.27 11.27 -30.97
C PRO A 12 20.11 12.16 -31.41
N VAL A 13 19.15 12.38 -30.50
CA VAL A 13 18.00 13.27 -30.72
C VAL A 13 18.51 14.69 -30.98
N GLN A 14 18.18 15.25 -32.15
CA GLN A 14 18.55 16.62 -32.52
C GLN A 14 17.52 17.63 -31.99
N GLY A 15 18.00 18.75 -31.42
CA GLY A 15 17.17 19.83 -30.89
C GLY A 15 17.34 20.09 -29.38
N THR A 16 16.86 21.24 -28.90
CA THR A 16 16.84 21.58 -27.46
C THR A 16 15.88 20.64 -26.72
N ARG A 17 16.42 19.75 -25.89
CA ARG A 17 15.61 18.90 -25.01
C ARG A 17 14.93 19.76 -23.96
N LYS A 18 13.60 19.66 -23.87
CA LYS A 18 12.83 20.25 -22.78
C LYS A 18 13.18 19.56 -21.46
N THR A 19 13.64 20.32 -20.48
CA THR A 19 13.81 19.83 -19.10
C THR A 19 12.50 20.00 -18.33
N SER A 20 12.13 18.99 -17.54
CA SER A 20 10.90 18.99 -16.74
C SER A 20 11.20 18.52 -15.33
N LYS A 21 10.37 18.95 -14.38
CA LYS A 21 10.28 18.35 -13.04
C LYS A 21 9.21 17.26 -13.11
N VAL A 22 9.59 16.02 -12.85
CA VAL A 22 8.74 14.84 -12.95
C VAL A 22 8.65 14.20 -11.57
N MET A 23 7.43 13.92 -11.12
CA MET A 23 7.18 13.07 -9.97
C MET A 23 6.63 11.73 -10.48
N LEU A 24 7.27 10.64 -10.09
CA LEU A 24 6.78 9.29 -10.35
C LEU A 24 6.18 8.74 -9.05
N LEU A 25 4.93 8.32 -9.12
CA LEU A 25 4.16 7.82 -7.97
C LEU A 25 3.93 6.32 -8.13
N PHE A 26 4.26 5.54 -7.11
CA PHE A 26 3.74 4.17 -6.98
C PHE A 26 2.42 4.23 -6.21
N PRO A 27 1.28 3.80 -6.79
CA PRO A 27 0.01 3.81 -6.09
C PRO A 27 -0.13 2.59 -5.15
N PRO A 28 -0.94 2.71 -4.08
CA PRO A 28 -1.46 1.57 -3.32
C PRO A 28 -2.69 0.91 -4.02
N GLU A 29 -3.09 -0.33 -3.66
CA GLU A 29 -2.31 -1.30 -2.88
C GLU A 29 -1.44 -2.18 -3.79
N TRP A 30 -0.24 -2.51 -3.33
CA TRP A 30 0.65 -3.50 -3.93
C TRP A 30 1.24 -4.39 -2.83
N VAL A 31 1.21 -5.70 -3.06
CA VAL A 31 1.73 -6.69 -2.12
C VAL A 31 3.27 -6.60 -2.08
N PRO A 32 3.91 -6.42 -0.91
CA PRO A 32 5.34 -6.17 -0.81
C PRO A 32 6.20 -7.45 -0.96
N THR A 33 5.84 -8.35 -1.87
CA THR A 33 6.59 -9.60 -2.13
C THR A 33 7.74 -9.40 -3.11
N ALA A 34 7.75 -8.31 -3.87
CA ALA A 34 8.83 -7.97 -4.80
C ALA A 34 8.93 -6.44 -5.00
N PRO A 35 10.14 -5.91 -5.25
CA PRO A 35 10.34 -4.49 -5.48
C PRO A 35 9.76 -4.04 -6.83
N TYR A 36 9.14 -2.86 -6.87
CA TYR A 36 8.58 -2.29 -8.10
C TYR A 36 9.66 -1.61 -8.95
N LEU A 37 10.24 -2.37 -9.90
CA LEU A 37 11.41 -1.94 -10.68
C LEU A 37 11.12 -0.87 -11.75
N ALA A 38 9.85 -0.57 -12.07
CA ALA A 38 9.54 0.41 -13.11
C ALA A 38 9.94 1.83 -12.71
N LEU A 39 9.78 2.20 -11.44
CA LEU A 39 10.18 3.52 -10.89
C LEU A 39 11.68 3.80 -11.02
N PRO A 40 12.59 2.93 -10.52
CA PRO A 40 14.03 3.14 -10.70
C PRO A 40 14.44 3.07 -12.17
N SER A 41 13.83 2.19 -12.97
CA SER A 41 14.12 2.07 -14.40
C SER A 41 13.79 3.36 -15.16
N LEU A 42 12.56 3.88 -14.99
CA LEU A 42 12.13 5.11 -15.65
C LEU A 42 12.90 6.33 -15.13
N THR A 43 13.23 6.34 -13.84
CA THR A 43 14.06 7.40 -13.25
C THR A 43 15.44 7.47 -13.90
N ALA A 44 16.08 6.33 -14.14
CA ALA A 44 17.40 6.29 -14.78
C ALA A 44 17.36 6.91 -16.19
N VAL A 45 16.39 6.50 -17.01
CA VAL A 45 16.20 7.00 -18.38
C VAL A 45 15.87 8.50 -18.39
N LEU A 46 14.93 8.94 -17.55
CA LEU A 46 14.51 10.35 -17.50
C LEU A 46 15.62 11.27 -16.99
N ARG A 47 16.41 10.83 -15.99
CA ARG A 47 17.56 11.61 -15.52
C ARG A 47 18.67 11.68 -16.57
N GLN A 48 18.95 10.58 -17.28
CA GLN A 48 19.90 10.58 -18.41
C GLN A 48 19.45 11.54 -19.53
N ALA A 49 18.14 11.71 -19.72
CA ALA A 49 17.58 12.67 -20.65
C ALA A 49 17.60 14.14 -20.17
N GLY A 50 18.03 14.40 -18.92
CA GLY A 50 18.16 15.75 -18.35
C GLY A 50 16.95 16.23 -17.53
N HIS A 51 15.99 15.35 -17.22
CA HIS A 51 14.85 15.72 -16.37
C HIS A 51 15.21 15.64 -14.88
N GLN A 52 14.58 16.51 -14.08
CA GLN A 52 14.60 16.37 -12.62
C GLN A 52 13.50 15.38 -12.22
N VAL A 53 13.86 14.31 -11.52
CA VAL A 53 12.92 13.23 -11.17
C VAL A 53 12.91 12.98 -9.67
N VAL A 54 11.72 13.04 -9.09
CA VAL A 54 11.40 12.61 -7.72
C VAL A 54 10.59 11.32 -7.81
N GLN A 55 10.96 10.32 -7.03
CA GLN A 55 10.18 9.08 -6.87
C GLN A 55 9.45 9.15 -5.53
N ARG A 56 8.18 8.75 -5.52
CA ARG A 56 7.42 8.58 -4.29
C ARG A 56 6.66 7.26 -4.35
N ASP A 57 7.10 6.32 -3.53
CA ASP A 57 6.36 5.10 -3.28
C ASP A 57 5.29 5.39 -2.22
N ILE A 58 4.03 5.43 -2.62
CA ILE A 58 2.90 5.63 -1.69
C ILE A 58 2.48 4.30 -1.06
N ASN A 59 2.78 3.17 -1.72
CA ASN A 59 2.43 1.86 -1.23
C ASN A 59 3.18 1.53 0.07
N ILE A 60 4.48 1.79 0.14
CA ILE A 60 5.24 1.59 1.39
C ILE A 60 4.71 2.48 2.51
N GLY A 61 4.42 3.76 2.21
CA GLY A 61 3.86 4.69 3.21
C GLY A 61 2.46 4.29 3.69
N MET A 62 1.66 3.63 2.85
CA MET A 62 0.39 3.04 3.25
C MET A 62 0.62 1.89 4.23
N TRP A 63 1.55 0.98 3.95
CA TRP A 63 1.84 -0.15 4.85
C TRP A 63 2.43 0.33 6.18
N ASP A 64 3.38 1.28 6.16
CA ASP A 64 3.91 1.93 7.36
C ASP A 64 2.78 2.51 8.23
N HIS A 65 1.80 3.17 7.59
CA HIS A 65 0.65 3.72 8.30
C HIS A 65 -0.28 2.62 8.84
N PHE A 66 -0.65 1.64 8.02
CA PHE A 66 -1.61 0.59 8.39
C PHE A 66 -1.09 -0.33 9.51
N PHE A 67 0.22 -0.55 9.57
CA PHE A 67 0.85 -1.34 10.63
C PHE A 67 1.34 -0.53 11.82
N SER A 68 1.16 0.80 11.80
CA SER A 68 1.45 1.62 12.97
C SER A 68 0.53 1.26 14.16
N MET A 69 1.09 1.33 15.37
CA MET A 69 0.37 1.15 16.63
C MET A 69 -0.90 2.04 16.67
N GLU A 70 -0.77 3.31 16.30
CA GLU A 70 -1.88 4.27 16.30
C GLU A 70 -3.03 3.82 15.40
N PHE A 71 -2.73 3.35 14.18
CA PHE A 71 -3.74 2.88 13.24
C PHE A 71 -4.41 1.60 13.73
N LEU A 72 -3.63 0.64 14.25
CA LEU A 72 -4.18 -0.62 14.75
C LEU A 72 -5.08 -0.43 15.98
N ILE A 73 -4.72 0.48 16.90
CA ILE A 73 -5.58 0.90 18.01
C ILE A 73 -6.87 1.55 17.47
N TRP A 74 -6.76 2.43 16.48
CA TRP A 74 -7.92 3.06 15.85
C TRP A 74 -8.86 2.04 15.20
N VAL A 75 -8.33 1.03 14.49
CA VAL A 75 -9.12 -0.07 13.93
C VAL A 75 -9.85 -0.84 15.03
N LYS A 76 -9.17 -1.20 16.11
CA LYS A 76 -9.78 -1.90 17.25
C LYS A 76 -10.93 -1.11 17.87
N ALA A 77 -10.73 0.20 18.07
CA ALA A 77 -11.78 1.09 18.58
C ALA A 77 -12.99 1.13 17.63
N ARG A 78 -12.75 1.23 16.31
CA ARG A 78 -13.80 1.27 15.29
C ARG A 78 -14.59 -0.05 15.23
N LEU A 79 -13.92 -1.19 15.35
CA LEU A 79 -14.59 -2.50 15.47
C LEU A 79 -15.49 -2.56 16.71
N GLY A 80 -15.01 -2.08 17.86
CA GLY A 80 -15.82 -2.01 19.08
C GLY A 80 -17.06 -1.12 18.93
N MET A 81 -16.91 0.02 18.25
CA MET A 81 -18.04 0.92 17.93
C MET A 81 -19.07 0.28 17.00
N GLN A 82 -18.64 -0.57 16.05
CA GLN A 82 -19.54 -1.29 15.15
C GLN A 82 -20.20 -2.48 15.84
N LEU A 83 -19.48 -3.17 16.73
CA LEU A 83 -19.96 -4.37 17.40
C LEU A 83 -21.06 -4.06 18.42
N LYS A 84 -20.92 -2.97 19.18
CA LYS A 84 -21.84 -2.63 20.27
C LYS A 84 -23.32 -2.53 19.83
N PRO A 85 -23.68 -1.77 18.77
CA PRO A 85 -25.06 -1.71 18.30
C PRO A 85 -25.62 -3.07 17.85
N LEU A 86 -24.79 -3.93 17.25
CA LEU A 86 -25.19 -5.26 16.81
C LEU A 86 -25.49 -6.17 18.01
N GLN A 87 -24.66 -6.11 19.05
CA GLN A 87 -24.91 -6.83 20.30
C GLN A 87 -26.16 -6.32 21.03
N ASP A 88 -26.43 -5.01 20.99
CA ASP A 88 -27.62 -4.43 21.59
C ASP A 88 -28.90 -4.87 20.85
N LYS A 89 -28.87 -4.93 19.51
CA LYS A 89 -29.98 -5.46 18.69
C LYS A 89 -30.23 -6.94 18.92
N GLU A 90 -29.17 -7.74 19.07
CA GLU A 90 -29.29 -9.15 19.41
C GLU A 90 -29.99 -9.34 20.76
N LYS A 91 -29.54 -8.61 21.80
CA LYS A 91 -30.16 -8.64 23.13
C LYS A 91 -31.62 -8.20 23.10
N ALA A 92 -31.97 -7.27 22.22
CA ALA A 92 -33.34 -6.80 22.01
C ALA A 92 -34.19 -7.75 21.15
N GLY A 93 -33.60 -8.80 20.55
CA GLY A 93 -34.29 -9.71 19.63
C GLY A 93 -34.68 -9.07 18.30
N THR A 94 -34.04 -7.96 17.91
CA THR A 94 -34.34 -7.20 16.68
C THR A 94 -33.26 -7.30 15.61
N LEU A 95 -32.29 -8.20 15.80
CA LEU A 95 -31.21 -8.44 14.86
C LEU A 95 -31.72 -9.14 13.59
N THR A 96 -31.41 -8.56 12.43
CA THR A 96 -31.67 -9.20 11.14
C THR A 96 -30.62 -10.26 10.80
N GLU A 97 -30.91 -11.13 9.84
CA GLU A 97 -29.94 -12.13 9.35
C GLU A 97 -28.65 -11.49 8.81
N GLN A 98 -28.79 -10.44 7.98
CA GLN A 98 -27.64 -9.68 7.47
C GLN A 98 -26.79 -9.07 8.60
N GLU A 99 -27.42 -8.59 9.67
CA GLU A 99 -26.72 -8.03 10.81
C GLU A 99 -26.07 -9.11 11.68
N ALA A 100 -26.65 -10.32 11.72
CA ALA A 100 -26.04 -11.47 12.37
C ALA A 100 -24.74 -11.87 11.66
N ASP A 101 -24.74 -11.91 10.32
CA ASP A 101 -23.54 -12.16 9.52
C ASP A 101 -22.48 -11.07 9.73
N GLN A 102 -22.90 -9.80 9.70
CA GLN A 102 -22.00 -8.67 9.97
C GLN A 102 -21.42 -8.76 11.38
N LYS A 103 -22.23 -9.08 12.38
CA LYS A 103 -21.80 -9.24 13.77
C LYS A 103 -20.76 -10.34 13.88
N ALA A 104 -20.98 -11.51 13.28
CA ALA A 104 -20.04 -12.62 13.31
C ALA A 104 -18.66 -12.23 12.75
N VAL A 105 -18.63 -11.51 11.62
CA VAL A 105 -17.38 -11.02 11.02
C VAL A 105 -16.67 -10.02 11.94
N VAL A 106 -17.41 -9.05 12.49
CA VAL A 106 -16.83 -8.03 13.38
C VAL A 106 -16.35 -8.66 14.69
N GLU A 107 -17.06 -9.63 15.26
CA GLU A 107 -16.64 -10.36 16.47
C GLU A 107 -15.35 -11.12 16.22
N GLN A 108 -15.27 -11.87 15.12
CA GLN A 108 -14.05 -12.57 14.74
C GLN A 108 -12.86 -11.60 14.61
N ALA A 109 -13.03 -10.50 13.88
CA ALA A 109 -11.99 -9.48 13.73
C ALA A 109 -11.64 -8.82 15.08
N TYR A 110 -12.62 -8.61 15.96
CA TYR A 110 -12.42 -8.03 17.28
C TYR A 110 -11.65 -8.95 18.23
N THR A 111 -11.54 -10.26 17.97
CA THR A 111 -10.67 -11.14 18.79
C THR A 111 -9.17 -10.95 18.52
N VAL A 112 -8.80 -10.31 17.41
CA VAL A 112 -7.40 -10.10 17.05
C VAL A 112 -6.71 -9.22 18.09
N ASP A 113 -5.58 -9.71 18.62
CA ASP A 113 -4.72 -8.94 19.52
C ASP A 113 -3.87 -7.97 18.70
N VAL A 114 -4.40 -6.76 18.52
CA VAL A 114 -3.74 -5.70 17.77
C VAL A 114 -2.44 -5.22 18.40
N PHE A 115 -2.29 -5.34 19.73
CA PHE A 115 -1.09 -4.90 20.43
C PHE A 115 0.06 -5.87 20.21
N TYR A 116 -0.24 -7.17 20.28
CA TYR A 116 0.72 -8.22 19.90
C TYR A 116 1.17 -8.08 18.44
N LEU A 117 0.25 -7.76 17.51
CA LEU A 117 0.60 -7.53 16.11
C LEU A 117 1.47 -6.29 15.90
N ALA A 118 1.20 -5.21 16.64
CA ALA A 118 1.98 -3.99 16.57
C ALA A 118 3.42 -4.22 17.08
N ASP A 119 3.58 -4.87 18.23
CA ASP A 119 4.87 -5.22 18.83
C ASP A 119 5.74 -6.04 17.84
N ARG A 120 5.13 -7.06 17.21
CA ARG A 120 5.80 -7.86 16.19
C ARG A 120 6.18 -7.12 14.91
N ALA A 121 5.45 -6.07 14.56
CA ALA A 121 5.73 -5.28 13.36
C ALA A 121 6.94 -4.36 13.58
N GLU A 122 7.19 -3.92 14.82
CA GLU A 122 8.36 -3.11 15.17
C GLU A 122 9.66 -3.94 15.22
N ASP A 123 9.55 -5.24 15.48
CA ASP A 123 10.67 -6.18 15.58
C ASP A 123 11.14 -6.80 14.23
N ALA A 124 10.40 -6.58 13.13
CA ALA A 124 10.62 -7.22 11.82
C ALA A 124 11.46 -6.38 10.84
#